data_AF-A0A1R0H5W7-F1
#
_entry.id   AF-A0A1R0H5W7-F1
#
_cell.length_a   1.000
_cell.length_b   1.000
_cell.length_c   1.000
_cell.angle_alpha   90.00
_cell.angle_beta   90.00
_cell.angle_gamma   90.00
#
_symmetry.space_group_name_H-M   'P 1'
#
loop_
_entity.id
_entity.type
_entity.pdbx_description
1 polymer ?
#
loop_
_entity_poly.entity_id
_entity_poly.type
_entity_poly.pdbx_seq_one_letter_code
_entity_poly.pdbx_strand_id
1 'polypeptide(L)'
;MSQLKSKNQYWDMLYIGHCHQNKPTQSPIISSPVVVQKSSDPKCMHAYGVSLSGAKKLLENLVKFEHPIDLQILGLLNSDKFVSYSINPEIAKQGAFTGETSVNTDPVAHQGGRTLHGYSVKSCLDHVKSKKSYFLSPKKI
;
A
#
# COMPACT_ATOMS: atom_id res chain seq x y z
N MET A 1 22.21 -11.54 -15.57
CA MET A 1 21.11 -11.48 -14.58
C MET A 1 21.74 -11.69 -13.21
N SER A 2 21.92 -10.62 -12.41
CA SER A 2 22.46 -10.79 -11.06
C SER A 2 21.43 -11.55 -10.22
N GLN A 3 21.88 -12.62 -9.56
CA GLN A 3 21.04 -13.35 -8.63
C GLN A 3 20.63 -12.39 -7.50
N LEU A 4 19.32 -12.25 -7.28
CA LEU A 4 18.78 -11.61 -6.09
C LEU A 4 19.34 -12.36 -4.88
N LYS A 5 20.33 -11.78 -4.19
CA LYS A 5 20.78 -12.28 -2.89
C LYS A 5 19.66 -12.00 -1.88
N SER A 6 18.61 -12.81 -1.87
CA SER A 6 17.60 -12.73 -0.82
C SER A 6 18.23 -13.25 0.46
N LYS A 7 18.47 -12.34 1.40
CA LYS A 7 18.66 -12.76 2.80
C LYS A 7 17.31 -13.31 3.22
N ASN A 8 17.26 -14.54 3.73
CA ASN A 8 16.00 -15.13 4.21
C ASN A 8 15.53 -14.30 5.42
N GLN A 9 14.61 -13.37 5.18
CA GLN A 9 14.12 -12.41 6.17
C GLN A 9 12.67 -12.76 6.48
N TYR A 10 12.39 -12.90 7.77
CA TYR A 10 11.04 -13.07 8.27
C TYR A 10 10.25 -11.77 8.10
N TRP A 11 8.98 -11.88 7.71
CA TRP A 11 8.06 -10.73 7.59
C TRP A 11 6.64 -11.13 7.97
N ASP A 12 5.93 -10.22 8.63
CA ASP A 12 4.50 -10.35 8.95
C ASP A 12 3.64 -9.66 7.88
N MET A 13 4.08 -8.50 7.39
CA MET A 13 3.36 -7.72 6.39
C MET A 13 4.29 -7.07 5.37
N LEU A 14 3.83 -6.98 4.13
CA LEU A 14 4.50 -6.30 3.03
C LEU A 14 3.56 -5.27 2.43
N TYR A 15 3.85 -3.99 2.61
CA TYR A 15 3.15 -2.90 1.94
C TYR A 15 3.62 -2.80 0.49
N ILE A 16 2.67 -2.94 -0.43
CA ILE A 16 2.88 -2.69 -1.87
C ILE A 16 2.27 -1.34 -2.30
N GLY A 17 1.53 -0.71 -1.39
CA GLY A 17 1.02 0.65 -1.49
C GLY A 17 0.65 1.21 -0.11
N HIS A 18 1.09 2.44 0.18
CA HIS A 18 0.74 3.20 1.38
C HIS A 18 0.72 4.71 1.04
N CYS A 19 0.14 5.61 1.82
CA CYS A 19 0.09 7.03 1.41
C CYS A 19 1.34 7.81 1.82
N HIS A 20 2.04 7.33 2.84
CA HIS A 20 3.24 7.96 3.38
C HIS A 20 4.02 6.96 4.23
N GLN A 21 5.33 7.16 4.33
CA GLN A 21 6.17 6.57 5.38
C GLN A 21 7.31 7.54 5.71
N ASN A 22 7.82 7.47 6.94
CA ASN A 22 9.01 8.19 7.36
C ASN A 22 10.26 7.69 6.61
N LYS A 23 11.34 8.49 6.67
CA LYS A 23 12.63 8.07 6.12
C LYS A 23 13.07 6.74 6.76
N PRO A 24 13.54 5.76 5.97
CA PRO A 24 14.03 4.50 6.51
C PRO A 24 15.25 4.76 7.40
N THR A 25 15.27 4.09 8.54
CA THR A 25 16.40 4.14 9.50
C THR A 25 17.43 3.05 9.25
N GLN A 26 17.10 2.06 8.41
CA GLN A 26 17.93 0.90 8.10
C GLN A 26 18.12 0.76 6.58
N SER A 27 19.24 0.16 6.18
CA SER A 27 19.48 -0.18 4.78
C SER A 27 18.41 -1.15 4.26
N PRO A 28 17.99 -1.01 2.99
CA PRO A 28 17.01 -1.90 2.39
C PRO A 28 17.52 -3.36 2.34
N ILE A 29 16.60 -4.32 2.45
CA ILE A 29 16.89 -5.76 2.32
C ILE A 29 17.00 -6.20 0.86
N ILE A 30 16.37 -5.44 -0.05
CA ILE A 30 16.50 -5.59 -1.50
C ILE A 30 16.66 -4.18 -2.05
N SER A 31 17.71 -3.94 -2.84
CA SER A 31 17.99 -2.61 -3.43
C SER A 31 17.74 -2.56 -4.94
N SER A 32 17.52 -3.71 -5.59
CA SER A 32 17.33 -3.82 -7.05
C SER A 32 16.61 -5.14 -7.39
N PRO A 33 15.68 -5.17 -8.37
CA PRO A 33 15.23 -4.05 -9.20
C PRO A 33 14.24 -3.10 -8.49
N VAL A 34 13.74 -3.50 -7.33
CA VAL A 34 12.85 -2.70 -6.48
C VAL A 34 13.47 -2.55 -5.10
N VAL A 35 13.22 -1.43 -4.43
CA VAL A 35 13.69 -1.22 -3.06
C VAL A 35 12.68 -1.84 -2.11
N VAL A 36 13.13 -2.76 -1.26
CA VAL A 36 12.34 -3.31 -0.15
C VAL A 36 13.06 -3.00 1.14
N GLN A 37 12.39 -2.27 2.03
CA GLN A 37 12.97 -1.76 3.27
C GLN A 37 11.99 -1.92 4.43
N LYS A 38 12.48 -1.97 5.67
CA LYS A 38 11.61 -2.04 6.85
C LYS A 38 10.68 -0.83 6.84
N SER A 39 9.37 -1.05 7.01
CA SER A 39 8.41 0.05 7.01
C SER A 39 8.64 0.95 8.21
N SER A 40 8.60 2.26 7.97
CA SER A 40 8.81 3.28 9.00
C SER A 40 7.57 4.17 9.05
N ASP A 41 6.65 3.89 9.97
CA ASP A 41 5.36 4.60 10.08
C ASP A 41 4.54 4.61 8.77
N PRO A 42 4.22 3.43 8.17
CA PRO A 42 3.43 3.37 6.94
C PRO A 42 1.99 3.83 7.22
N LYS A 43 1.57 4.91 6.57
CA LYS A 43 0.21 5.44 6.66
C LYS A 43 -0.67 4.85 5.58
N CYS A 44 -1.95 4.67 5.87
CA CYS A 44 -2.92 4.04 4.98
C CYS A 44 -2.63 2.56 4.71
N MET A 45 -3.68 1.81 4.41
CA MET A 45 -3.61 0.36 4.16
C MET A 45 -4.30 -0.03 2.86
N HIS A 46 -4.03 0.71 1.79
CA HIS A 46 -4.72 0.52 0.52
C HIS A 46 -4.21 -0.68 -0.29
N ALA A 47 -2.98 -1.14 -0.08
CA ALA A 47 -2.50 -2.39 -0.67
C ALA A 47 -1.35 -3.03 0.10
N TYR A 48 -1.55 -4.28 0.54
CA TYR A 48 -0.57 -5.01 1.33
C TYR A 48 -0.76 -6.53 1.19
N GLY A 49 0.31 -7.28 1.43
CA GLY A 49 0.28 -8.72 1.66
C GLY A 49 0.58 -9.02 3.13
N VAL A 50 0.01 -10.10 3.66
CA VAL A 50 0.26 -10.56 5.03
C VAL A 50 0.69 -12.03 4.97
N SER A 51 1.73 -12.38 5.72
CA SER A 51 2.12 -13.79 5.86
C SER A 51 1.13 -14.54 6.75
N LEU A 52 1.12 -15.88 6.70
CA LEU A 52 0.22 -16.65 7.57
C LEU A 52 0.46 -16.37 9.06
N SER A 53 1.71 -16.25 9.48
CA SER A 53 2.06 -15.89 10.87
C SER A 53 1.67 -14.45 11.20
N GLY A 54 1.87 -13.52 10.27
CA GLY A 54 1.39 -12.14 10.42
C GLY A 54 -0.12 -12.08 10.59
N ALA A 55 -0.88 -12.83 9.80
CA ALA A 55 -2.34 -12.86 9.89
C ALA A 55 -2.81 -13.37 11.26
N LYS A 56 -2.17 -14.41 11.82
CA LYS A 56 -2.45 -14.88 13.18
C LYS A 56 -2.17 -13.81 14.23
N LYS A 57 -1.03 -13.12 14.15
CA LYS A 57 -0.71 -12.01 15.06
C LYS A 57 -1.75 -10.89 14.97
N LEU A 58 -2.18 -10.52 13.76
CA LEU A 58 -3.24 -9.53 13.58
C LEU A 58 -4.54 -10.00 14.24
N LEU A 59 -4.95 -11.24 14.02
CA LEU A 59 -6.14 -11.80 14.66
C LEU A 59 -6.02 -11.86 16.18
N GLU A 60 -4.85 -12.13 16.74
CA GLU A 60 -4.67 -12.17 18.21
C GLU A 60 -4.67 -10.78 18.84
N ASN A 61 -4.18 -9.76 18.13
CA ASN A 61 -3.95 -8.42 18.69
C ASN A 61 -4.98 -7.37 18.25
N LEU A 62 -5.77 -7.61 17.20
CA LEU A 62 -6.68 -6.63 16.58
C LEU A 62 -8.14 -7.10 16.51
N VAL A 63 -8.55 -8.05 17.36
CA VAL A 63 -9.97 -8.50 17.41
C VAL A 63 -10.91 -7.34 17.74
N LYS A 64 -10.48 -6.44 18.62
CA LYS A 64 -11.25 -5.27 19.05
C LYS A 64 -10.71 -4.03 18.37
N PHE A 65 -11.56 -3.32 17.64
CA PHE A 65 -11.18 -2.08 16.99
C PHE A 65 -11.42 -0.88 17.90
N GLU A 66 -10.38 -0.44 18.61
CA GLU A 66 -10.46 0.78 19.45
C GLU A 66 -10.14 2.06 18.64
N HIS A 67 -9.38 1.90 17.55
CA HIS A 67 -8.98 2.98 16.65
C HIS A 67 -9.11 2.50 15.19
N PRO A 68 -9.02 3.40 14.19
CA PRO A 68 -8.82 3.02 12.80
C PRO A 68 -7.71 1.95 12.66
N ILE A 69 -7.96 0.95 11.81
CA ILE A 69 -7.12 -0.25 11.67
C ILE A 69 -5.66 0.08 11.35
N ASP A 70 -5.43 1.12 10.55
CA ASP A 70 -4.11 1.61 10.17
C ASP A 70 -3.34 2.18 11.36
N LEU A 71 -4.02 2.90 12.26
CA LEU A 71 -3.42 3.39 13.51
C LEU A 71 -3.13 2.26 14.50
N GLN A 72 -3.99 1.24 14.59
CA GLN A 72 -3.73 0.11 15.48
C GLN A 72 -2.56 -0.75 14.99
N ILE A 73 -2.47 -0.99 13.68
CA ILE A 73 -1.32 -1.72 13.10
C ILE A 73 -0.04 -0.92 13.30
N LEU A 74 -0.08 0.40 13.17
CA LEU A 74 1.05 1.25 13.52
C LEU A 74 1.48 1.05 14.99
N GLY A 75 0.52 0.92 15.91
CA GLY A 75 0.81 0.57 17.31
C GLY A 75 1.55 -0.77 17.44
N LEU A 76 1.16 -1.79 16.68
CA LEU A 76 1.85 -3.09 16.66
C LEU A 76 3.28 -2.98 16.11
N LEU A 77 3.47 -2.22 15.03
CA LEU A 77 4.78 -1.96 14.44
C LEU A 77 5.72 -1.25 15.43
N ASN A 78 5.21 -0.24 16.13
CA ASN A 78 5.98 0.51 17.13
C ASN A 78 6.34 -0.33 18.37
N SER A 79 5.60 -1.40 18.63
CA SER A 79 5.88 -2.34 19.73
C SER A 79 6.87 -3.46 19.38
N ASP A 80 7.42 -3.47 18.16
CA ASP A 80 8.29 -4.51 17.59
C ASP A 80 7.71 -5.95 17.61
N LYS A 81 6.41 -6.11 17.91
CA LYS A 81 5.70 -7.41 17.85
C LYS A 81 5.36 -7.84 16.41
N PHE A 82 5.44 -6.90 15.49
CA PHE A 82 5.00 -7.04 14.10
C PHE A 82 6.08 -6.48 13.16
N VAL A 83 6.56 -7.30 12.23
CA VAL A 83 7.62 -6.94 11.30
C VAL A 83 7.01 -6.65 9.94
N SER A 84 7.12 -5.40 9.47
CA SER A 84 6.66 -5.03 8.14
C SER A 84 7.75 -4.42 7.27
N TYR A 85 7.58 -4.60 5.97
CA TYR A 85 8.40 -4.03 4.92
C TYR A 85 7.54 -3.27 3.92
N SER A 86 8.13 -2.27 3.28
CA SER A 86 7.49 -1.50 2.20
C SER A 86 8.30 -1.61 0.92
N ILE A 87 7.61 -1.72 -0.21
CA ILE A 87 8.20 -1.61 -1.54
C ILE A 87 8.26 -0.14 -1.98
N ASN A 88 9.38 0.27 -2.57
CA ASN A 88 9.58 1.58 -3.17
C ASN A 88 10.22 1.43 -4.58
N PRO A 89 9.66 2.04 -5.64
CA PRO A 89 8.40 2.78 -5.67
C PRO A 89 7.20 1.90 -5.38
N GLU A 90 6.15 2.48 -4.82
CA GLU A 90 4.89 1.79 -4.57
C GLU A 90 4.23 1.33 -5.89
N ILE A 91 3.69 0.12 -5.87
CA ILE A 91 3.08 -0.53 -7.03
C ILE A 91 1.60 -0.15 -7.12
N ALA A 92 0.91 -0.15 -5.97
CA ALA A 92 -0.47 0.22 -5.85
C ALA A 92 -0.58 1.62 -5.25
N LYS A 93 -1.37 2.48 -5.88
CA LYS A 93 -1.60 3.86 -5.43
C LYS A 93 -3.08 4.07 -5.17
N GLN A 94 -3.39 4.75 -4.06
CA GLN A 94 -4.73 5.27 -3.86
C GLN A 94 -4.96 6.39 -4.87
N GLY A 95 -5.96 6.22 -5.74
CA GLY A 95 -6.40 7.30 -6.62
C GLY A 95 -7.30 8.27 -5.87
N ALA A 96 -7.04 9.57 -5.99
CA ALA A 96 -7.96 10.60 -5.58
C ALA A 96 -8.89 10.86 -6.77
N PHE A 97 -10.02 10.14 -6.86
CA PHE A 97 -10.94 10.29 -7.97
C PHE A 97 -12.15 11.12 -7.62
N THR A 98 -12.56 12.01 -8.52
CA THR A 98 -13.84 12.73 -8.43
C THR A 98 -14.98 11.71 -8.44
N GLY A 99 -15.96 12.01 -7.60
CA GLY A 99 -17.13 11.21 -7.39
C GLY A 99 -18.09 11.24 -8.57
N GLU A 100 -18.04 10.20 -9.39
CA GLU A 100 -19.12 9.85 -10.33
C GLU A 100 -19.85 8.56 -9.89
N THR A 101 -19.65 8.10 -8.65
CA THR A 101 -20.16 6.81 -8.16
C THR A 101 -20.81 6.92 -6.78
N SER A 102 -21.51 5.88 -6.33
CA SER A 102 -22.08 5.82 -4.97
C SER A 102 -21.02 5.76 -3.85
N VAL A 103 -19.74 5.60 -4.18
CA VAL A 103 -18.64 5.40 -3.22
C VAL A 103 -17.91 6.71 -2.90
N ASN A 104 -17.88 7.66 -3.83
CA ASN A 104 -17.42 9.02 -3.61
C ASN A 104 -18.41 9.94 -4.34
N THR A 105 -19.03 10.88 -3.64
CA THR A 105 -19.97 11.86 -4.21
C THR A 105 -19.36 13.25 -4.36
N ASP A 106 -18.12 13.44 -3.92
CA ASP A 106 -17.43 14.71 -4.06
C ASP A 106 -17.17 14.98 -5.54
N PRO A 107 -17.77 16.01 -6.17
CA PRO A 107 -17.56 16.29 -7.58
C PRO A 107 -16.12 16.68 -7.89
N VAL A 108 -15.28 16.90 -6.86
CA VAL A 108 -13.88 17.25 -7.02
C VAL A 108 -12.97 16.34 -6.19
N ALA A 109 -11.76 16.14 -6.69
CA ALA A 109 -10.75 15.38 -5.98
C ALA A 109 -9.93 16.38 -5.18
N HIS A 110 -9.69 16.10 -3.91
CA HIS A 110 -8.86 16.93 -3.06
C HIS A 110 -7.58 16.19 -2.68
N GLN A 111 -6.46 16.90 -2.71
CA GLN A 111 -5.19 16.42 -2.17
C GLN A 111 -4.58 17.51 -1.29
N GLY A 112 -4.70 17.33 0.03
CA GLY A 112 -4.45 18.40 0.99
C GLY A 112 -5.42 19.56 0.76
N GLY A 113 -4.93 20.81 0.76
CA GLY A 113 -5.73 22.00 0.48
C GLY A 113 -5.94 22.32 -1.01
N ARG A 114 -5.60 21.41 -1.93
CA ARG A 114 -5.71 21.63 -3.37
C ARG A 114 -6.83 20.83 -3.99
N THR A 115 -7.54 21.49 -4.89
CA THR A 115 -8.53 20.92 -5.80
C THR A 115 -7.81 20.34 -7.02
N LEU A 116 -8.07 19.08 -7.32
CA LEU A 116 -7.50 18.34 -8.44
C LEU A 116 -8.53 18.20 -9.57
N HIS A 117 -8.18 18.68 -10.76
CA HIS A 117 -9.01 18.57 -11.97
C HIS A 117 -8.53 17.43 -12.87
N GLY A 118 -9.46 16.76 -13.56
CA GLY A 118 -9.13 15.67 -14.50
C GLY A 118 -8.94 14.29 -13.87
N TYR A 119 -9.15 14.18 -12.56
CA TYR A 119 -9.05 12.92 -11.82
C TYR A 119 -10.42 12.22 -11.73
N SER A 120 -11.17 12.04 -12.80
CA SER A 120 -12.39 11.21 -12.71
C SER A 120 -12.07 9.72 -12.71
N VAL A 121 -12.94 8.91 -12.09
CA VAL A 121 -12.84 7.43 -12.18
C VAL A 121 -12.80 7.00 -13.65
N LYS A 122 -13.61 7.64 -14.50
CA LYS A 122 -13.62 7.43 -15.95
C LYS A 122 -12.25 7.70 -16.59
N SER A 123 -11.64 8.85 -16.31
CA SER A 123 -10.30 9.22 -16.79
C SER A 123 -9.25 8.18 -16.39
N CYS A 124 -9.32 7.67 -15.14
CA CYS A 124 -8.46 6.58 -14.70
C CYS A 124 -8.69 5.29 -15.48
N LEU A 125 -9.94 4.85 -15.60
CA LEU A 125 -10.28 3.63 -16.31
C LEU A 125 -9.85 3.70 -17.78
N ASP A 126 -10.00 4.85 -18.43
CA ASP A 126 -9.54 5.07 -19.80
C ASP A 126 -8.00 5.04 -19.90
N HIS A 127 -7.29 5.61 -18.93
CA HIS A 127 -5.83 5.52 -18.84
C HIS A 127 -5.34 4.07 -18.61
N VAL A 128 -6.00 3.34 -17.71
CA VAL A 128 -5.65 1.95 -17.37
C VAL A 128 -5.98 1.00 -18.51
N LYS A 129 -7.06 1.24 -19.27
CA LYS A 129 -7.42 0.45 -20.46
C LYS A 129 -6.49 0.74 -21.65
N SER A 130 -6.04 1.99 -21.81
CA SER A 130 -5.16 2.41 -22.90
C SER A 130 -3.70 1.98 -22.71
N LYS A 131 -3.26 1.76 -21.47
CA LYS A 131 -1.98 1.12 -21.17
C LYS A 131 -2.16 -0.37 -20.92
N LYS A 132 -1.17 -1.21 -21.23
CA LYS A 132 -1.15 -2.61 -20.78
C LYS A 132 -1.15 -2.63 -19.25
N SER A 133 -2.33 -2.78 -18.65
CA SER A 133 -2.46 -3.00 -17.22
C SER A 133 -2.02 -4.42 -16.89
N TYR A 134 -1.05 -4.55 -15.98
CA TYR A 134 -0.58 -5.85 -15.48
C TYR A 134 -1.56 -6.51 -14.49
N PHE A 135 -2.60 -5.78 -14.07
CA PHE A 135 -3.58 -6.23 -13.06
C PHE A 135 -4.98 -6.54 -13.63
N LEU A 136 -5.31 -6.00 -14.80
CA LEU A 136 -6.56 -6.32 -15.48
C LEU A 136 -6.24 -7.26 -16.63
N SER A 137 -6.56 -8.55 -16.46
CA SER A 137 -6.58 -9.48 -17.60
C SER A 137 -7.46 -8.87 -18.68
N PRO A 138 -7.02 -8.81 -19.96
CA PRO A 138 -7.90 -8.39 -21.02
C PRO A 138 -9.13 -9.30 -20.98
N LYS A 139 -10.30 -8.73 -20.69
CA LYS A 139 -11.56 -9.42 -20.96
C LYS A 139 -11.62 -9.58 -22.47
N LYS A 140 -11.46 -10.81 -22.95
CA LYS A 140 -11.97 -11.19 -24.26
C LYS A 140 -13.50 -11.05 -24.17
N ILE A 141 -14.03 -10.01 -24.80
CA ILE A 141 -15.45 -9.93 -25.20
C ILE A 141 -15.48 -10.46 -26.63
#